data_AF-A0A520ZQH8-F1
#
_entry.id   AF-A0A520ZQH8-F1
#
_cell.length_a   1.000
_cell.length_b   1.000
_cell.length_c   1.000
_cell.angle_alpha   90.00
_cell.angle_beta   90.00
_cell.angle_gamma   90.00
#
_symmetry.space_group_name_H-M   'P 1'
#
loop_
_entity.id
_entity.type
_entity.pdbx_description
1 polymer ?
#
loop_
_entity_poly.entity_id
_entity_poly.type
_entity_poly.pdbx_seq_one_letter_code
_entity_poly.pdbx_strand_id
1 'polypeptide(L)' 'MTKRTSAKYKIDRRMGENIWGRPKSPVNRREYGP' A
#
# COMPACT_ATOMS: atom_id res chain seq x y z
N MET A 1 -7.64 -2.53 16.22
CA MET A 1 -7.53 -2.96 14.80
C MET A 1 -8.63 -2.27 13.98
N THR A 2 -8.39 -1.06 13.48
CA THR A 2 -9.46 -0.18 12.99
C THR A 2 -9.52 -0.14 11.46
N LYS A 3 -10.71 0.11 10.88
CA LYS A 3 -10.96 0.24 9.42
C LYS A 3 -10.05 1.27 8.72
N ARG A 4 -9.40 2.18 9.47
CA ARG A 4 -8.58 3.29 8.99
C ARG A 4 -7.28 2.82 8.32
N THR A 5 -6.66 1.73 8.77
CA THR A 5 -5.47 1.15 8.10
C THR A 5 -5.83 0.53 6.75
N SER A 6 -7.00 -0.10 6.61
CA SER A 6 -7.48 -0.60 5.31
C SER A 6 -7.83 0.54 4.35
N ALA A 7 -8.45 1.62 4.87
CA ALA A 7 -8.78 2.81 4.08
C ALA A 7 -7.54 3.54 3.54
N LYS A 8 -6.46 3.63 4.33
CA LYS A 8 -5.19 4.30 3.98
C LYS A 8 -4.58 3.83 2.65
N TYR A 9 -4.81 2.59 2.24
CA TYR A 9 -4.28 2.00 1.01
C TYR A 9 -5.37 1.67 -0.03
N LYS A 10 -6.61 2.16 0.13
CA LYS A 10 -7.70 1.91 -0.84
C LYS A 10 -7.39 2.47 -2.22
N ILE A 11 -6.84 3.68 -2.27
CA ILE A 11 -6.50 4.35 -3.53
C ILE A 11 -5.32 3.64 -4.20
N ASP A 12 -4.26 3.39 -3.45
CA ASP A 12 -3.07 2.68 -3.95
C ASP A 12 -3.45 1.31 -4.55
N ARG A 13 -4.34 0.53 -3.89
CA ARG A 13 -4.84 -0.75 -4.44
C ARG A 13 -5.69 -0.60 -5.71
N ARG A 14 -6.46 0.50 -5.83
CA ARG A 14 -7.31 0.75 -7.00
C ARG A 14 -6.47 1.20 -8.20
N MET A 15 -5.45 2.02 -7.94
CA MET A 15 -4.58 2.59 -8.97
C MET A 15 -3.40 1.68 -9.32
N GLY A 16 -3.09 0.70 -8.48
CA GLY A 16 -1.94 -0.18 -8.66
C GLY A 16 -0.60 0.54 -8.46
N GLU A 17 -0.62 1.74 -7.85
CA GLU A 17 0.53 2.64 -7.73
C GLU A 17 0.58 3.27 -6.33
N ASN A 18 1.79 3.54 -5.83
CA ASN A 18 2.01 4.16 -4.52
C ASN A 18 2.11 5.69 -4.63
N ILE A 19 0.96 6.35 -4.77
CA ILE A 19 0.85 7.79 -5.04
C ILE A 19 1.44 8.65 -3.91
N TRP A 20 1.50 8.11 -2.69
CA TRP A 20 1.91 8.84 -1.49
C TRP A 20 3.23 8.34 -0.90
N GLY A 21 3.98 7.49 -1.61
CA GLY A 21 5.28 6.97 -1.15
C GLY A 21 5.20 6.22 0.19
N ARG A 22 4.08 5.57 0.50
CA ARG A 22 3.89 4.89 1.78
C ARG A 22 4.79 3.65 1.87
N PRO A 23 5.60 3.47 2.94
CA PRO A 23 6.54 2.36 3.03
C PRO A 23 5.85 0.98 3.13
N LYS A 24 4.65 0.93 3.71
CA LYS A 24 3.83 -0.29 3.83
C LYS A 24 2.70 -0.36 2.78
N SER A 25 2.84 0.34 1.65
CA SER A 25 1.87 0.21 0.56
C SER A 25 1.86 -1.23 0.03
N PRO A 26 0.69 -1.85 -0.20
CA PRO A 26 0.61 -3.20 -0.77
C PRO A 26 1.16 -3.28 -2.19
N VAL A 27 1.39 -2.14 -2.84
CA VAL A 27 1.94 -2.04 -4.19
C VAL A 27 3.47 -2.07 -4.21
N ASN A 28 4.12 -1.80 -3.08
CA ASN A 28 5.59 -1.80 -3.05
C ASN A 28 6.11 -3.22 -3.30
N ARG A 29 6.78 -3.42 -4.43
CA ARG A 29 7.59 -4.61 -4.68
C ARG A 29 8.75 -4.59 -3.69
N ARG A 30 8.86 -5.63 -2.87
CA ARG A 30 10.06 -5.87 -2.07
C ARG A 30 11.12 -6.40 -3.02
N GLU A 31 12.27 -5.73 -3.08
CA GLU A 31 13.44 -6.19 -3.87
C GLU A 31 14.12 -7.40 -3.23
N TYR A 32 13.78 -7.72 -1.98
CA TYR A 32 14.27 -8.90 -1.30
C TYR A 32 13.24 -10.04 -1.39
N GLY A 33 13.72 -11.24 -1.69
CA GLY A 33 12.94 -12.47 -1.65
C GLY A 33 12.35 -12.76 -0.27
N PRO A 34 11.36 -13.66 -0.18
CA PRO A 34 10.55 -13.90 1.02
C PRO A 34 11.36 -14.16 2.29
#